data_AF-A0A7X8LWN6-F1
#
_entry.id   AF-A0A7X8LWN6-F1
#
_cell.length_a   1.000
_cell.length_b   1.000
_cell.length_c   1.000
_cell.angle_alpha   90.00
_cell.angle_beta   90.00
_cell.angle_gamma   90.00
#
_symmetry.space_group_name_H-M   'P 1'
#
loop_
_entity.id
_entity.type
_entity.pdbx_description
1 polymer ?
#
loop_
_entity_poly.entity_id
_entity_poly.type
_entity_poly.pdbx_seq_one_letter_code
_entity_poly.pdbx_strand_id
1 'polypeptide(L)' 'MADFWDSEELLSKFVKNSREEIHIKKVAKNSRSYLDIRVFWYDSKSDEYRPSQKGVAIPLEFVGELKSVLDTIEY' A
#
# COMPACT_ATOMS: atom_id res chain seq x y z
N MET A 1 -3.41 0.31 -17.19
CA MET A 1 -2.11 0.37 -16.47
C MET A 1 -1.63 -1.04 -16.30
N ALA A 2 -0.33 -1.32 -16.42
CA ALA A 2 0.17 -2.68 -16.26
C ALA A 2 0.02 -3.07 -14.78
N ASP A 3 -0.93 -3.96 -14.49
CA ASP A 3 -1.06 -4.66 -13.23
C ASP A 3 0.29 -5.34 -12.93
N PHE A 4 1.11 -4.68 -12.11
CA PHE A 4 2.39 -5.24 -11.68
C PHE A 4 2.18 -6.47 -10.79
N TRP A 5 1.03 -6.51 -10.11
CA TRP A 5 0.58 -7.57 -9.21
C TRP A 5 -0.42 -8.47 -9.93
N ASP A 6 -0.36 -9.78 -9.67
CA ASP A 6 -1.33 -10.75 -10.18
C ASP A 6 -2.71 -10.60 -9.49
N SER A 7 -2.71 -10.08 -8.26
CA SER A 7 -3.92 -9.79 -7.48
C SER A 7 -3.66 -8.62 -6.53
N GLU A 8 -4.66 -7.76 -6.36
CA GLU A 8 -4.64 -6.64 -5.42
C GLU A 8 -5.96 -6.59 -4.63
N GLU A 9 -5.87 -6.53 -3.30
CA GLU A 9 -6.98 -6.37 -2.38
C GLU A 9 -6.72 -5.14 -1.51
N LEU A 10 -7.57 -4.10 -1.62
CA LEU A 10 -7.48 -2.92 -0.75
C LEU A 10 -7.94 -3.29 0.66
N LEU A 11 -7.03 -3.27 1.62
CA LEU A 11 -7.35 -3.51 3.03
C LEU A 11 -7.81 -2.23 3.73
N SER A 12 -7.09 -1.13 3.49
CA SER A 12 -7.39 0.16 4.12
C SER A 12 -6.78 1.31 3.34
N LYS A 13 -7.22 2.53 3.64
CA LYS A 13 -6.62 3.75 3.11
C LYS A 13 -6.69 4.90 4.11
N PHE A 14 -5.69 5.76 4.08
CA PHE A 14 -5.60 6.97 4.90
C PHE A 14 -5.47 8.20 4.03
N VAL A 15 -6.17 9.28 4.37
CA VAL A 15 -5.97 10.56 3.68
C VAL A 15 -4.76 11.25 4.30
N LYS A 16 -3.71 11.46 3.49
CA LYS A 16 -2.51 12.17 3.94
C LYS A 16 -2.69 13.69 3.84
N ASN A 17 -3.29 14.14 2.75
CA ASN A 17 -3.68 15.53 2.50
C ASN A 17 -4.71 15.59 1.36
N SER A 18 -5.11 16.80 0.95
CA SER A 18 -6.12 17.02 -0.09
C SER A 18 -5.81 16.41 -1.47
N ARG A 19 -4.57 15.96 -1.72
CA ARG A 19 -4.14 15.40 -3.02
C ARG A 19 -3.42 14.06 -2.91
N GLU A 20 -3.18 13.56 -1.71
CA GLU A 20 -2.46 12.31 -1.47
C GLU A 20 -3.22 11.42 -0.48
N GLU A 21 -3.34 10.15 -0.83
CA GLU A 21 -3.85 9.08 0.02
C GLU A 21 -2.76 8.02 0.22
N ILE A 22 -2.72 7.37 1.37
CA ILE A 22 -1.89 6.19 1.61
C ILE A 22 -2.82 4.99 1.48
N HIS A 23 -2.57 4.12 0.51
CA HIS A 23 -3.34 2.89 0.35
C HIS A 23 -2.52 1.74 0.94
N ILE A 24 -3.21 0.89 1.70
CA ILE A 24 -2.68 -0.36 2.23
C ILE A 24 -3.41 -1.47 1.50
N LYS A 25 -2.67 -2.19 0.66
CA LYS A 25 -3.19 -3.28 -0.15
C LYS A 25 -2.48 -4.58 0.19
N LYS A 26 -3.22 -5.67 0.21
CA LYS A 26 -2.66 -7.01 0.13
C LYS A 26 -2.54 -7.38 -1.34
N VAL A 27 -1.34 -7.65 -1.79
CA VAL A 27 -1.05 -7.90 -3.20
C VAL A 27 -0.33 -9.23 -3.37
N ALA A 28 -0.50 -9.89 -4.51
CA ALA A 28 0.18 -11.15 -4.81
C ALA A 28 0.94 -11.06 -6.13
N LYS A 29 2.12 -11.68 -6.18
CA LYS A 29 2.92 -11.83 -7.40
C LYS A 29 3.66 -13.16 -7.40
N ASN A 30 3.56 -13.93 -8.49
CA ASN A 30 4.25 -15.21 -8.64
C ASN A 30 4.09 -16.13 -7.40
N SER A 31 2.85 -16.27 -6.92
CA SER A 31 2.50 -17.06 -5.72
C SER A 31 3.05 -16.55 -4.39
N ARG A 32 3.68 -15.37 -4.34
CA ARG A 32 4.09 -14.69 -3.11
C ARG A 32 3.12 -13.57 -2.78
N SER A 33 2.81 -13.43 -1.51
CA SER A 33 1.90 -12.38 -1.02
C SER A 33 2.68 -11.30 -0.27
N TYR A 34 2.26 -10.06 -0.47
CA TYR A 34 2.88 -8.87 0.08
C TYR A 34 1.81 -7.93 0.63
N LEU A 35 2.21 -7.09 1.57
CA LEU A 35 1.48 -5.91 2.02
C LEU A 35 2.13 -4.69 1.37
N ASP A 36 1.50 -4.09 0.37
CA ASP A 36 1.95 -2.84 -0.25
C ASP A 36 1.32 -1.66 0.50
N ILE A 37 2.18 -0.85 1.10
CA ILE A 37 1.83 0.42 1.75
C ILE A 37 2.43 1.52 0.89
N ARG A 38 1.59 2.24 0.16
CA ARG A 38 2.05 3.19 -0.86
C ARG A 38 1.24 4.46 -0.85
N VAL A 39 1.92 5.58 -1.10
CA VAL A 39 1.28 6.87 -1.31
C VAL A 39 0.76 6.93 -2.75
N PHE A 40 -0.51 7.21 -2.88
CA PHE A 40 -1.20 7.51 -4.12
C PHE A 40 -1.45 9.01 -4.19
N TRP A 41 -1.19 9.61 -5.34
CA TRP A 41 -1.47 11.01 -5.60
C TRP A 41 -2.64 11.11 -6.58
N TYR A 42 -3.50 12.10 -6.37
CA TYR A 42 -4.65 12.34 -7.21
C TYR A 42 -4.23 13.08 -8.48
N ASP A 43 -4.45 12.45 -9.64
CA ASP A 43 -4.20 13.04 -10.95
C ASP A 43 -5.46 13.76 -11.44
N SER A 44 -5.48 15.09 -11.32
CA SER A 44 -6.63 15.91 -11.74
C SER A 44 -6.94 15.86 -13.24
N LYS A 45 -6.05 15.29 -14.06
CA LYS A 45 -6.27 15.12 -15.51
C LYS A 45 -7.04 13.85 -15.83
N SER A 46 -6.82 12.78 -15.06
CA SER A 46 -7.46 11.48 -15.27
C SER A 46 -8.57 11.21 -14.26
N ASP A 47 -8.77 12.08 -13.26
CA ASP A 47 -9.70 11.89 -12.14
C ASP A 47 -9.41 10.61 -11.31
N GLU A 48 -8.16 10.16 -11.33
CA GLU A 48 -7.74 8.88 -10.76
C GLU A 48 -6.56 9.02 -9.80
N TYR A 49 -6.52 8.15 -8.78
CA TYR A 49 -5.39 8.04 -7.88
C TYR A 49 -4.29 7.18 -8.50
N ARG A 50 -3.10 7.77 -8.68
CA ARG A 50 -1.93 7.08 -9.23
C ARG A 50 -0.93 6.71 -8.15
N PRO A 51 -0.35 5.51 -8.20
CA PRO A 51 0.69 5.12 -7.26
C PRO A 51 1.91 6.02 -7.44
N SER A 52 2.50 6.48 -6.33
CA SER A 52 3.81 7.13 -6.34
C SER A 52 4.93 6.11 -6.11
N GLN A 53 6.16 6.53 -6.37
CA GLN A 53 7.35 5.77 -5.98
C GLN A 53 7.54 5.69 -4.45
N LYS A 54 6.83 6.51 -3.67
CA LYS A 54 6.86 6.49 -2.21
C LYS A 54 5.95 5.38 -1.68
N GLY A 55 6.52 4.22 -1.46
CA GLY A 55 5.82 3.08 -0.86
C GLY A 55 6.77 1.94 -0.57
N VAL A 56 6.33 1.02 0.28
CA VAL A 56 7.06 -0.19 0.63
C VAL A 56 6.14 -1.39 0.43
N ALA A 57 6.67 -2.43 -0.21
CA ALA A 57 6.01 -3.73 -0.31
C ALA A 57 6.71 -4.67 0.67
N ILE A 58 5.97 -5.11 1.69
CA ILE A 58 6.48 -5.94 2.77
C ILE A 58 5.98 -7.37 2.52
N PRO A 59 6.85 -8.39 2.37
CA PRO A 59 6.40 -9.77 2.25
C PRO A 59 5.55 -10.17 3.47
N LEU A 60 4.46 -10.91 3.26
CA LEU A 60 3.52 -11.24 4.35
C LEU A 60 4.18 -11.98 5.53
N GLU A 61 5.26 -12.72 5.28
CA GLU A 61 6.03 -13.40 6.34
C GLU A 61 6.58 -12.42 7.40
N PHE A 62 6.95 -11.20 7.00
CA PHE A 62 7.50 -10.16 7.90
C PHE A 62 6.42 -9.26 8.52
N VAL A 63 5.16 -9.39 8.09
CA VAL A 63 4.08 -8.53 8.62
C VAL A 63 3.82 -8.80 10.10
N GLY A 64 4.05 -10.03 10.58
CA GLY A 64 3.99 -10.36 12.00
C GLY A 64 5.00 -9.56 12.82
N GLU A 65 6.25 -9.50 12.36
CA GLU A 65 7.31 -8.71 13.01
C GLU A 65 7.01 -7.21 12.95
N LEU A 66 6.54 -6.71 11.81
CA LEU A 66 6.11 -5.32 11.67
C LEU A 66 5.01 -4.97 12.68
N LYS A 67 4.00 -5.84 12.82
CA LYS A 67 2.92 -5.65 13.79
C LYS A 67 3.46 -5.59 15.22
N SER A 68 4.37 -6.49 15.59
CA SER A 68 4.99 -6.48 16.91
C SER A 68 5.73 -5.17 17.18
N VAL A 69 6.46 -4.63 16.20
CA VAL A 69 7.12 -3.32 16.34
C VAL A 69 6.09 -2.19 16.47
N LEU A 70 5.04 -2.21 15.65
CA LEU A 70 3.98 -1.19 15.72
C LEU A 70 3.26 -1.19 17.07
N ASP A 71 3.06 -2.35 17.69
CA ASP A 71 2.43 -2.48 19.01
C ASP A 71 3.28 -1.86 20.13
N THR A 72 4.61 -1.80 19.96
CA THR A 72 5.51 -1.14 20.91
C THR A 72 5.54 0.38 20.81
N ILE A 73 4.97 0.95 19.74
CA ILE A 73 4.90 2.40 19.56
C ILE A 73 3.69 2.91 20.36
N GLU A 74 3.93 3.65 21.44
CA GLU A 74 2.87 4.40 22.12
C GLU A 74 2.43 5.58 21.24
N TYR A 75 1.12 5.69 20.99
CA TYR A 75 0.49 6.67 20.10
C TYR A 75 -0.55 7.53 20.82
#